data_AF-A0A7C7ECD4-F1
#
_entry.id   AF-A0A7C7ECD4-F1
#
_cell.length_a   1.000
_cell.length_b   1.000
_cell.length_c   1.000
_cell.angle_alpha   90.00
_cell.angle_beta   90.00
_cell.angle_gamma   90.00
#
_symmetry.space_group_name_H-M   'P 1'
#
loop_
_entity.id
_entity.type
_entity.pdbx_description
1 polymer ?
#
loop_
_entity_poly.entity_id
_entity_poly.type
_entity_poly.pdbx_seq_one_letter_code
_entity_poly.pdbx_strand_id
1 'polypeptide(L)'
;MAYHPYPDNIFRADFWNDKTAWYDFNTGKITFKNIEVLSQYLSQEEYLFNGRLRHIILSEQVFHSDENEESEKLQAAAYCLAYRKIAKTPGIDAFILHAHVDNRDEFGLNLGLWRRDKNSEIPNAPGTPKPIYEVFRLIDTPCHEKICEFAREIVGEENWV
;
A
#
# COMPACT_ATOMS: atom_id res chain seq x y z
N MET A 1 -11.51 5.14 12.84
CA MET A 1 -10.87 3.82 13.05
C MET A 1 -9.50 3.87 12.41
N ALA A 2 -8.48 3.28 13.01
CA ALA A 2 -7.21 3.01 12.33
C ALA A 2 -7.20 1.55 11.84
N TYR A 3 -6.86 1.31 10.58
CA TYR A 3 -6.71 -0.03 10.01
C TYR A 3 -5.40 -0.12 9.22
N HIS A 4 -4.75 -1.29 9.23
CA HIS A 4 -3.47 -1.53 8.57
C HIS A 4 -3.62 -2.66 7.55
N PRO A 5 -4.10 -2.37 6.33
CA PRO A 5 -4.11 -3.36 5.27
C PRO A 5 -2.68 -3.71 4.87
N TYR A 6 -2.30 -4.97 5.00
CA TYR A 6 -1.06 -5.52 4.45
C TYR A 6 -1.39 -6.58 3.41
N PRO A 7 -0.52 -6.82 2.41
CA PRO A 7 -0.65 -7.99 1.56
C PRO A 7 -0.77 -9.27 2.40
N ASP A 8 -1.51 -10.28 1.91
CA ASP A 8 -1.74 -11.53 2.64
C ASP A 8 -0.43 -12.17 3.10
N ASN A 9 0.59 -12.06 2.25
CA ASN A 9 1.99 -12.33 2.55
C ASN A 9 2.77 -11.01 2.50
N ILE A 10 3.19 -10.51 3.67
CA ILE A 10 3.87 -9.21 3.81
C ILE A 10 5.20 -9.10 3.03
N PHE A 11 5.82 -10.23 2.66
CA PHE A 11 7.03 -10.26 1.81
C PHE A 11 6.74 -10.11 0.32
N ARG A 12 5.47 -10.00 -0.07
CA ARG A 12 5.03 -9.90 -1.47
C ARG A 12 4.23 -8.63 -1.70
N ALA A 13 4.72 -7.74 -2.55
CA ALA A 13 4.04 -6.50 -2.86
C ALA A 13 2.84 -6.69 -3.82
N ASP A 14 2.75 -7.81 -4.53
CA ASP A 14 1.71 -8.12 -5.53
C ASP A 14 0.37 -8.53 -4.90
N PHE A 15 -0.19 -7.67 -4.05
CA PHE A 15 -1.40 -7.95 -3.26
C PHE A 15 -2.63 -8.33 -4.08
N TRP A 16 -2.69 -7.98 -5.37
CA TRP A 16 -3.79 -8.44 -6.23
C TRP A 16 -3.86 -9.97 -6.34
N ASN A 17 -2.75 -10.67 -6.06
CA ASN A 17 -2.66 -12.12 -5.99
C ASN A 17 -2.99 -12.72 -4.60
N ASP A 18 -3.42 -11.90 -3.64
CA ASP A 18 -3.83 -12.35 -2.31
C ASP A 18 -4.95 -13.40 -2.39
N LYS A 19 -4.84 -14.47 -1.59
CA LYS A 19 -5.69 -15.68 -1.70
C LYS A 19 -6.80 -15.74 -0.66
N THR A 20 -6.62 -15.05 0.45
CA THR A 20 -7.55 -14.99 1.60
C THR A 20 -8.29 -13.65 1.68
N ALA A 21 -7.94 -12.70 0.83
CA ALA A 21 -8.66 -11.46 0.59
C ALA A 21 -9.81 -11.66 -0.42
N TRP A 22 -10.98 -12.04 0.09
CA TRP A 22 -12.22 -12.24 -0.68
C TRP A 22 -13.07 -10.96 -0.69
N TYR A 23 -13.95 -10.83 -1.68
CA TYR A 23 -14.79 -9.65 -1.86
C TYR A 23 -16.16 -9.78 -1.15
N ASP A 24 -16.15 -10.34 0.06
CA ASP A 24 -17.34 -10.52 0.88
C ASP A 24 -17.00 -10.46 2.38
N PHE A 25 -18.02 -10.39 3.24
CA PHE A 25 -17.84 -10.22 4.69
C PHE A 25 -17.27 -11.44 5.42
N ASN A 26 -17.14 -12.60 4.76
CA ASN A 26 -16.46 -13.76 5.31
C ASN A 26 -14.97 -13.79 4.94
N THR A 27 -14.44 -12.74 4.30
CA THR A 27 -13.03 -12.65 3.93
C THR A 27 -12.09 -13.00 5.08
N GLY A 28 -11.06 -13.80 4.79
CA GLY A 28 -10.08 -14.18 5.80
C GLY A 28 -9.21 -13.00 6.25
N LYS A 29 -8.90 -12.09 5.32
CA LYS A 29 -8.16 -10.84 5.58
C LYS A 29 -8.76 -9.68 4.79
N ILE A 30 -8.55 -8.46 5.27
CA ILE A 30 -8.75 -7.25 4.47
C ILE A 30 -7.35 -6.71 4.13
N THR A 31 -7.03 -6.68 2.85
CA THR A 31 -5.77 -6.18 2.31
C THR A 31 -6.07 -5.04 1.34
N PHE A 32 -5.05 -4.56 0.61
CA PHE A 32 -5.29 -3.61 -0.47
C PHE A 32 -6.15 -4.20 -1.60
N LYS A 33 -6.21 -5.54 -1.75
CA LYS A 33 -6.98 -6.21 -2.80
C LYS A 33 -8.47 -5.96 -2.68
N ASN A 34 -9.00 -6.08 -1.46
CA ASN A 34 -10.43 -6.02 -1.14
C ASN A 34 -10.76 -4.91 -0.14
N ILE A 35 -9.99 -3.81 -0.14
CA ILE A 35 -10.12 -2.72 0.83
C ILE A 35 -11.53 -2.13 0.91
N GLU A 36 -12.30 -2.19 -0.17
CA GLU A 36 -13.70 -1.80 -0.23
C GLU A 36 -14.60 -2.57 0.76
N VAL A 37 -14.24 -3.81 1.09
CA VAL A 37 -14.97 -4.64 2.06
C VAL A 37 -14.96 -3.99 3.44
N LEU A 38 -13.87 -3.30 3.83
CA LEU A 38 -13.81 -2.57 5.10
C LEU A 38 -14.84 -1.44 5.15
N SER A 39 -14.89 -0.61 4.11
CA SER A 39 -15.86 0.48 4.01
C SER A 39 -17.29 -0.05 4.00
N GLN A 40 -17.55 -1.11 3.23
CA GLN A 40 -18.88 -1.73 3.14
C GLN A 40 -19.31 -2.31 4.49
N TYR A 41 -18.41 -3.03 5.17
CA TYR A 41 -18.69 -3.62 6.47
C TYR A 41 -19.04 -2.55 7.51
N LEU A 42 -18.28 -1.45 7.57
CA LEU A 42 -18.53 -0.36 8.51
C LEU A 42 -19.72 0.53 8.14
N SER A 43 -20.30 0.34 6.95
CA SER A 43 -21.49 1.06 6.50
C SER A 43 -22.81 0.40 6.97
N GLN A 44 -22.75 -0.77 7.60
CA GLN A 44 -23.94 -1.41 8.19
C GLN A 44 -24.45 -0.60 9.39
N GLU A 45 -25.77 -0.63 9.61
CA GLU A 45 -26.47 0.24 10.57
C GLU A 45 -25.88 0.21 11.98
N GLU A 46 -25.46 -0.98 12.45
CA GLU A 46 -24.89 -1.19 13.78
C GLU A 46 -23.49 -0.57 13.97
N TYR A 47 -22.77 -0.25 12.88
CA TYR A 47 -21.42 0.33 12.93
C TYR A 47 -21.40 1.84 12.70
N LEU A 48 -22.52 2.41 12.24
CA LEU A 48 -22.66 3.84 12.02
C LEU A 48 -22.49 4.63 13.32
N PHE A 49 -21.88 5.81 13.22
CA PHE A 49 -21.84 6.77 14.30
C PHE A 49 -22.74 7.95 13.94
N ASN A 50 -23.81 8.16 14.74
CA ASN A 50 -24.84 9.16 14.46
C ASN A 50 -25.41 9.05 13.02
N GLY A 51 -25.66 7.82 12.57
CA GLY A 51 -26.20 7.53 11.24
C GLY A 51 -25.22 7.77 10.07
N ARG A 52 -23.92 7.93 10.35
CA ARG A 52 -22.88 8.14 9.33
C ARG A 52 -21.75 7.12 9.45
N LEU A 53 -21.14 6.80 8.32
CA LEU A 53 -19.92 5.97 8.28
C LEU A 53 -18.82 6.65 9.11
N ARG A 54 -18.13 5.85 9.93
CA ARG A 54 -16.97 6.32 10.68
C ARG A 54 -15.79 6.51 9.73
N HIS A 55 -15.07 7.61 9.91
CA HIS A 55 -13.82 7.86 9.21
C HIS A 55 -12.77 6.78 9.50
N ILE A 56 -12.10 6.32 8.44
CA ILE A 56 -11.05 5.30 8.45
C ILE A 56 -9.74 5.98 8.10
N ILE A 57 -8.70 5.74 8.90
CA ILE A 57 -7.33 6.11 8.56
C ILE A 57 -6.51 4.85 8.35
N LEU A 58 -5.76 4.81 7.26
CA LEU A 58 -4.77 3.77 6.99
C LEU A 58 -3.43 4.28 7.49
N SER A 59 -3.14 4.07 8.77
CA SER A 59 -2.04 4.77 9.48
C SER A 59 -0.64 4.18 9.32
N GLU A 60 -0.51 2.95 8.82
CA GLU A 60 0.77 2.28 8.52
C GLU A 60 0.59 1.31 7.36
N GLN A 61 1.13 1.64 6.18
CA GLN A 61 0.96 0.86 4.94
C GLN A 61 2.31 0.49 4.36
N VAL A 62 2.52 -0.78 4.00
CA VAL A 62 3.84 -1.27 3.62
C VAL A 62 3.79 -2.13 2.36
N PHE A 63 4.86 -2.06 1.57
CA PHE A 63 5.10 -2.92 0.41
C PHE A 63 6.55 -3.36 0.47
N HIS A 64 6.80 -4.67 0.54
CA HIS A 64 8.16 -5.20 0.60
C HIS A 64 8.84 -5.21 -0.78
N SER A 65 10.17 -5.01 -0.79
CA SER A 65 11.04 -5.20 -1.96
C SER A 65 12.31 -5.98 -1.58
N ASP A 66 12.79 -6.85 -2.47
CA ASP A 66 14.01 -7.65 -2.31
C ASP A 66 15.27 -6.94 -2.86
N GLU A 67 15.55 -5.68 -2.48
CA GLU A 67 16.76 -4.89 -2.85
C GLU A 67 17.30 -5.10 -4.29
N ASN A 68 16.40 -5.33 -5.24
CA ASN A 68 16.70 -5.58 -6.64
C ASN A 68 15.69 -4.84 -7.52
N GLU A 69 16.11 -4.54 -8.74
CA GLU A 69 15.36 -3.66 -9.64
C GLU A 69 13.92 -4.14 -9.90
N GLU A 70 13.72 -5.43 -10.10
CA GLU A 70 12.39 -6.01 -10.37
C GLU A 70 11.46 -5.85 -9.16
N SER A 71 11.92 -6.26 -7.98
CA SER A 71 11.13 -6.19 -6.75
C SER A 71 10.80 -4.75 -6.33
N GLU A 72 11.71 -3.80 -6.57
CA GLU A 72 11.48 -2.40 -6.24
C GLU A 72 10.57 -1.71 -7.26
N LYS A 73 10.60 -2.12 -8.53
CA LYS A 73 9.58 -1.72 -9.51
C LYS A 73 8.22 -2.29 -9.14
N LEU A 74 8.16 -3.53 -8.68
CA LEU A 74 6.92 -4.15 -8.19
C LEU A 74 6.37 -3.40 -6.97
N GLN A 75 7.24 -3.02 -6.02
CA GLN A 75 6.88 -2.20 -4.87
C GLN A 75 6.23 -0.86 -5.31
N ALA A 76 6.84 -0.19 -6.28
CA ALA A 76 6.32 1.06 -6.83
C ALA A 76 4.97 0.88 -7.56
N ALA A 77 4.82 -0.21 -8.32
CA ALA A 77 3.57 -0.55 -9.01
C ALA A 77 2.44 -0.89 -8.04
N ALA A 78 2.75 -1.62 -6.96
CA ALA A 78 1.81 -1.92 -5.90
C ALA A 78 1.30 -0.63 -5.23
N TYR A 79 2.19 0.32 -4.95
CA TYR A 79 1.78 1.61 -4.39
C TYR A 79 0.86 2.39 -5.33
N CYS A 80 1.14 2.41 -6.65
CA CYS A 80 0.24 2.99 -7.66
C CYS A 80 -1.17 2.38 -7.59
N LEU A 81 -1.28 1.05 -7.59
CA LEU A 81 -2.58 0.37 -7.54
C LEU A 81 -3.30 0.61 -6.21
N ALA A 82 -2.59 0.51 -5.09
CA ALA A 82 -3.15 0.73 -3.76
C ALA A 82 -3.72 2.16 -3.64
N TYR A 83 -2.96 3.17 -4.07
CA TYR A 83 -3.42 4.56 -4.08
C TYR A 83 -4.72 4.72 -4.86
N ARG A 84 -4.81 4.16 -6.07
CA ARG A 84 -6.02 4.22 -6.91
C ARG A 84 -7.23 3.56 -6.23
N LYS A 85 -7.04 2.39 -5.62
CA LYS A 85 -8.11 1.70 -4.88
C LYS A 85 -8.56 2.51 -3.66
N ILE A 86 -7.62 3.04 -2.89
CA ILE A 86 -7.92 3.78 -1.66
C ILE A 86 -8.63 5.11 -1.99
N ALA A 87 -8.13 5.85 -2.98
CA ALA A 87 -8.75 7.11 -3.41
C ALA A 87 -10.21 6.95 -3.87
N LYS A 88 -10.60 5.74 -4.31
CA LYS A 88 -11.96 5.40 -4.73
C LYS A 88 -12.82 4.80 -3.61
N THR A 89 -12.24 4.49 -2.46
CA THR A 89 -12.94 3.80 -1.37
C THR A 89 -13.55 4.80 -0.39
N PRO A 90 -14.89 4.88 -0.26
CA PRO A 90 -15.53 5.84 0.64
C PRO A 90 -15.10 5.67 2.10
N GLY A 91 -15.09 6.78 2.84
CA GLY A 91 -14.80 6.78 4.28
C GLY A 91 -13.34 6.58 4.66
N ILE A 92 -12.43 6.34 3.70
CA ILE A 92 -10.99 6.38 3.94
C ILE A 92 -10.49 7.80 3.74
N ASP A 93 -10.00 8.41 4.82
CA ASP A 93 -9.56 9.81 4.82
C ASP A 93 -8.05 9.96 4.68
N ALA A 94 -7.28 8.91 5.00
CA ALA A 94 -5.82 9.00 5.04
C ALA A 94 -5.17 7.68 4.63
N PHE A 95 -4.11 7.79 3.82
CA PHE A 95 -3.25 6.69 3.38
C PHE A 95 -1.78 7.03 3.71
N ILE A 96 -1.29 6.51 4.82
CA ILE A 96 0.02 6.84 5.37
C ILE A 96 0.98 5.68 5.10
N LEU A 97 1.95 5.91 4.22
CA LEU A 97 2.98 4.94 3.89
C LEU A 97 4.03 4.85 5.00
N HIS A 98 4.39 3.62 5.35
CA HIS A 98 5.57 3.26 6.13
C HIS A 98 6.49 2.40 5.23
N ALA A 99 7.77 2.70 5.04
CA ALA A 99 8.62 3.67 5.75
C ALA A 99 9.26 4.69 4.81
N HIS A 100 9.94 5.71 5.37
CA HIS A 100 10.73 6.65 4.57
C HIS A 100 12.04 6.06 4.07
N VAL A 101 12.69 5.22 4.90
CA VAL A 101 13.94 4.52 4.60
C VAL A 101 13.78 3.09 5.08
N ASP A 102 14.34 2.12 4.36
CA ASP A 102 14.46 0.75 4.85
C ASP A 102 15.12 0.75 6.23
N ASN A 103 14.73 -0.20 7.07
CA ASN A 103 15.26 -0.29 8.42
C ASN A 103 15.80 -1.69 8.66
N ARG A 104 17.07 -1.78 9.08
CA ARG A 104 17.73 -3.05 9.43
C ARG A 104 16.91 -3.85 10.45
N ASP A 105 16.22 -3.16 11.35
CA ASP A 105 15.54 -3.76 12.49
C ASP A 105 14.06 -4.14 12.19
N GLU A 106 13.60 -4.04 10.94
CA GLU A 106 12.24 -4.41 10.49
C GLU A 106 12.11 -5.88 10.07
N PHE A 107 12.67 -6.82 10.84
CA PHE A 107 12.46 -8.26 10.66
C PHE A 107 12.77 -8.78 9.24
N GLY A 108 13.73 -8.15 8.56
CA GLY A 108 14.11 -8.51 7.18
C GLY A 108 13.26 -7.86 6.09
N LEU A 109 12.35 -6.94 6.43
CA LEU A 109 11.56 -6.19 5.48
C LEU A 109 12.29 -4.94 4.99
N ASN A 110 12.14 -4.62 3.70
CA ASN A 110 12.58 -3.37 3.10
C ASN A 110 11.34 -2.63 2.57
N LEU A 111 10.79 -1.76 3.40
CA LEU A 111 9.51 -1.06 3.19
C LEU A 111 9.69 0.41 2.77
N GLY A 112 10.93 0.89 2.76
CA GLY A 112 11.28 2.28 2.60
C GLY A 112 11.06 2.82 1.20
N LEU A 113 10.79 4.13 1.11
CA LEU A 113 10.97 4.91 -0.11
C LEU A 113 12.43 4.97 -0.57
N TRP A 114 13.35 4.86 0.39
CA TRP A 114 14.79 4.83 0.19
C TRP A 114 15.38 3.51 0.68
N ARG A 115 16.42 3.03 0.01
CA ARG A 115 17.32 2.04 0.57
C ARG A 115 18.05 2.64 1.75
N ARG A 116 18.38 1.82 2.75
CA ARG A 116 19.28 2.22 3.83
C ARG A 116 20.74 2.22 3.38
N ASP A 117 21.56 3.08 3.98
CA ASP A 117 23.00 2.97 3.91
C ASP A 117 23.46 1.78 4.77
N LYS A 118 24.04 0.77 4.12
CA LYS A 118 24.52 -0.44 4.79
C LYS A 118 25.85 -0.24 5.53
N ASN A 119 26.56 0.86 5.28
CA ASN A 119 27.81 1.18 5.97
C ASN A 119 27.62 2.02 7.23
N SER A 120 26.38 2.48 7.48
CA SER A 120 26.02 3.25 8.67
C SER A 120 25.55 2.35 9.81
N GLU A 121 25.90 2.72 11.05
CA GLU A 121 25.40 2.08 12.27
C GLU A 121 23.95 2.48 12.60
N ILE A 122 23.47 3.61 12.07
CA ILE A 122 22.07 4.04 12.23
C ILE A 122 21.17 3.11 11.41
N PRO A 123 20.19 2.41 12.02
CA PRO A 123 19.42 1.33 11.37
C PRO A 123 18.69 1.73 10.08
N ASN A 124 18.32 3.01 9.96
CA ASN A 124 17.56 3.61 8.87
C ASN A 124 18.26 4.85 8.29
N ALA A 125 19.59 4.91 8.32
CA ALA A 125 20.32 5.97 7.61
C ALA A 125 19.97 5.92 6.11
N PRO A 126 19.62 7.04 5.47
CA PRO A 126 19.25 7.05 4.06
C PRO A 126 20.45 6.77 3.15
N GLY A 127 20.30 5.83 2.23
CA GLY A 127 21.26 5.53 1.17
C GLY A 127 20.82 6.15 -0.15
N THR A 128 20.16 5.35 -0.99
CA THR A 128 19.70 5.76 -2.34
C THR A 128 18.18 5.63 -2.48
N PRO A 129 17.53 6.50 -3.28
CA PRO A 129 16.09 6.38 -3.49
C PRO A 129 15.75 5.11 -4.28
N LYS A 130 14.57 4.55 -4.01
CA LYS A 130 13.94 3.49 -4.80
C LYS A 130 12.97 4.09 -5.82
N PRO A 131 12.54 3.35 -6.86
CA PRO A 131 11.52 3.82 -7.81
C PRO A 131 10.23 4.34 -7.16
N ILE A 132 9.78 3.72 -6.05
CA ILE A 132 8.58 4.15 -5.32
C ILE A 132 8.69 5.59 -4.80
N TYR A 133 9.89 6.12 -4.55
CA TYR A 133 10.08 7.51 -4.10
C TYR A 133 9.52 8.51 -5.10
N GLU A 134 9.81 8.34 -6.40
CA GLU A 134 9.29 9.25 -7.44
C GLU A 134 7.79 9.09 -7.62
N VAL A 135 7.26 7.87 -7.49
CA VAL A 135 5.80 7.64 -7.46
C VAL A 135 5.18 8.39 -6.29
N PHE A 136 5.65 8.17 -5.07
CA PHE A 136 5.15 8.83 -3.86
C PHE A 136 5.17 10.35 -3.97
N ARG A 137 6.25 10.91 -4.54
CA ARG A 137 6.42 12.36 -4.72
C ARG A 137 5.42 12.98 -5.70
N LEU A 138 4.93 12.20 -6.68
CA LEU A 138 4.14 12.72 -7.81
C LEU A 138 2.70 12.19 -7.88
N ILE A 139 2.35 11.14 -7.13
CA ILE A 139 1.06 10.44 -7.28
C ILE A 139 -0.15 11.28 -6.87
N ASP A 140 0.02 12.29 -6.01
CA ASP A 140 -1.06 13.20 -5.61
C ASP A 140 -0.91 14.58 -6.29
N THR A 141 -0.41 14.57 -7.53
CA THR A 141 -0.23 15.76 -8.36
C THR A 141 -0.88 15.53 -9.73
N PRO A 142 -1.00 16.56 -10.60
CA PRO A 142 -1.47 16.35 -11.97
C PRO A 142 -0.64 15.35 -12.80
N CYS A 143 0.54 14.92 -12.32
CA CYS A 143 1.35 13.89 -12.95
C CYS A 143 0.96 12.45 -12.59
N HIS A 144 -0.07 12.24 -11.77
CA HIS A 144 -0.42 10.94 -11.19
C HIS A 144 -0.64 9.81 -12.21
N GLU A 145 -1.34 10.07 -13.33
CA GLU A 145 -1.52 9.06 -14.37
C GLU A 145 -0.18 8.69 -15.00
N LYS A 146 0.60 9.70 -15.42
CA LYS A 146 1.87 9.50 -16.11
C LYS A 146 2.89 8.74 -15.26
N ILE A 147 3.02 9.07 -13.97
CA ILE A 147 4.01 8.40 -13.12
C ILE A 147 3.65 6.93 -12.86
N CYS A 148 2.38 6.56 -13.01
CA CYS A 148 1.88 5.20 -12.80
C CYS A 148 1.64 4.41 -14.10
N GLU A 149 1.93 4.96 -15.28
CA GLU A 149 1.73 4.27 -16.57
C GLU A 149 2.44 2.91 -16.63
N PHE A 150 3.70 2.84 -16.15
CA PHE A 150 4.49 1.61 -16.13
C PHE A 150 3.85 0.50 -15.27
N ALA A 151 3.08 0.88 -14.25
CA ALA A 151 2.53 -0.06 -13.29
C ALA A 151 1.41 -0.91 -13.91
N ARG A 152 0.74 -0.44 -14.97
CA ARG A 152 -0.29 -1.18 -15.69
C ARG A 152 0.22 -2.51 -16.23
N GLU A 153 1.40 -2.50 -16.84
CA GLU A 153 2.01 -3.71 -17.41
C GLU A 153 2.36 -4.74 -16.33
N ILE A 154 2.75 -4.28 -15.14
CA ILE A 154 3.12 -5.14 -14.00
C ILE A 154 1.89 -5.70 -13.30
N VAL A 155 0.87 -4.86 -13.10
CA VAL A 155 -0.35 -5.19 -12.35
C VAL A 155 -1.34 -6.02 -13.17
N GLY A 156 -1.36 -5.84 -14.49
CA GLY A 156 -2.35 -6.42 -15.38
C GLY A 156 -3.62 -5.57 -15.48
N GLU A 157 -4.16 -5.46 -16.69
CA GLU A 157 -5.33 -4.60 -16.98
C GLU A 157 -6.57 -5.03 -16.20
N GLU A 158 -6.71 -6.33 -15.91
CA GLU A 158 -7.82 -6.87 -15.12
C GLU A 158 -7.85 -6.39 -13.67
N ASN A 159 -6.68 -5.98 -13.13
CA ASN A 159 -6.56 -5.47 -11.77
C ASN A 159 -6.51 -3.93 -11.74
N TRP A 160 -6.25 -3.28 -12.88
CA TRP A 160 -6.03 -1.84 -12.96
C TRP A 160 -7.34 -1.06 -12.92
N VAL A 161 -7.75 -0.62 -11.72
CA VAL A 161 -9.03 0.08 -11.50
C VAL A 161 -8.96 1.58 -11.62
#